data_AF-A0A3D0GXB5-F1
#
_entry.id   AF-A0A3D0GXB5-F1
#
_cell.length_a   1.000
_cell.length_b   1.000
_cell.length_c   1.000
_cell.angle_alpha   90.00
_cell.angle_beta   90.00
_cell.angle_gamma   90.00
#
_symmetry.space_group_name_H-M   'P 1'
#
loop_
_entity.id
_entity.type
_entity.pdbx_description
1 polymer ?
#
loop_
_entity_poly.entity_id
_entity_poly.type
_entity_poly.pdbx_seq_one_letter_code
_entity_poly.pdbx_strand_id
1 'polypeptide(L)'
;NKSDLKYKMSATAITELEELQRNILAVVNRYVKLGGVLIYSTCTINPGENIDNVRWFAKTFNFELESISEYLPEALRSETTDEGYIQLLPSVHDCDGFFVARLKRVK
;
A
#
# COMPACT_ATOMS: atom_id res chain seq x y z
N ASN A 1 9.65 -11.17 -30.72
CA ASN A 1 10.57 -11.37 -29.58
C ASN A 1 10.11 -10.52 -28.43
N LYS A 2 9.46 -11.13 -27.42
CA LYS A 2 8.73 -10.47 -26.31
C LYS A 2 9.47 -10.63 -24.98
N SER A 3 10.78 -10.86 -25.06
CA SER A 3 11.62 -11.35 -23.96
C SER A 3 12.55 -10.26 -23.40
N ASP A 4 12.97 -9.30 -24.24
CA ASP A 4 13.91 -8.24 -23.83
C ASP A 4 13.25 -7.02 -23.17
N LEU A 5 11.96 -6.78 -23.41
CA LEU A 5 11.20 -5.70 -22.75
C LEU A 5 10.90 -6.00 -21.26
N LYS A 6 10.86 -7.28 -20.87
CA LYS A 6 10.59 -7.71 -19.48
C LYS A 6 11.75 -7.44 -18.53
N TYR A 7 12.99 -7.44 -19.04
CA TYR A 7 14.19 -7.25 -18.22
C TYR A 7 14.57 -5.76 -18.05
N LYS A 8 14.05 -4.89 -18.93
CA LYS A 8 14.17 -3.42 -18.85
C LYS A 8 13.11 -2.74 -18.00
N MET A 9 12.12 -3.47 -17.47
CA MET A 9 11.55 -3.17 -16.15
C MET A 9 12.63 -3.39 -15.09
N SER A 10 13.72 -2.64 -15.24
CA SER A 10 14.92 -2.71 -14.43
C SER A 10 14.59 -2.30 -13.01
N ALA A 11 15.41 -2.69 -12.04
CA ALA A 11 15.28 -2.22 -10.66
C ALA A 11 15.07 -0.69 -10.58
N THR A 12 15.66 0.07 -11.50
CA THR A 12 15.43 1.51 -11.68
C THR A 12 13.96 1.87 -11.91
N ALA A 13 13.25 1.15 -12.79
CA ALA A 13 11.83 1.41 -13.07
C ALA A 13 10.95 1.10 -11.84
N ILE A 14 11.34 0.10 -11.04
CA ILE A 14 10.66 -0.21 -9.77
C ILE A 14 10.88 0.94 -8.77
N THR A 15 12.12 1.40 -8.60
CA THR A 15 12.44 2.54 -7.73
C THR A 15 11.72 3.82 -8.18
N GLU A 16 11.70 4.12 -9.49
CA GLU A 16 10.99 5.28 -10.03
C GLU A 16 9.49 5.23 -9.73
N LEU A 17 8.89 4.04 -9.79
CA LEU A 17 7.47 3.84 -9.48
C LEU A 17 7.18 4.02 -7.99
N GLU A 18 8.03 3.48 -7.12
CA GLU A 18 7.95 3.70 -5.67
C GLU A 18 8.04 5.18 -5.31
N GLU A 19 8.99 5.90 -5.91
CA GLU A 19 9.15 7.35 -5.74
C GLU A 19 7.95 8.14 -6.23
N LEU A 20 7.39 7.77 -7.38
CA LEU A 20 6.17 8.38 -7.90
C LEU A 20 5.00 8.22 -6.92
N GLN A 21 4.81 7.02 -6.36
CA GLN A 21 3.79 6.76 -5.35
C GLN A 21 3.99 7.62 -4.10
N ARG A 22 5.24 7.77 -3.64
CA ARG A 22 5.58 8.67 -2.50
C ARG A 22 5.26 10.12 -2.80
N ASN A 23 5.53 10.60 -4.01
CA ASN A 23 5.19 11.96 -4.41
C ASN A 23 3.68 12.20 -4.40
N ILE A 24 2.89 11.23 -4.85
CA ILE A 24 1.42 11.28 -4.77
C ILE A 24 0.97 11.34 -3.31
N LEU A 25 1.49 10.45 -2.45
CA LEU A 25 1.17 10.41 -1.03
C LEU A 25 1.54 11.74 -0.31
N ALA A 26 2.69 12.34 -0.65
CA ALA A 26 3.13 13.63 -0.14
C ALA A 26 2.21 14.81 -0.53
N VAL A 27 1.38 14.63 -1.56
CA VAL A 27 0.32 15.59 -1.91
C VAL A 27 -0.97 15.25 -1.16
N VAL A 28 -1.35 13.97 -1.12
CA VAL A 28 -2.61 13.46 -0.56
C VAL A 28 -2.77 13.75 0.94
N ASN A 29 -1.69 13.74 1.74
CA ASN A 29 -1.80 14.01 3.19
C ASN A 29 -2.55 15.31 3.53
N ARG A 30 -2.43 16.34 2.68
CA ARG A 30 -3.06 17.65 2.89
C ARG A 30 -4.59 17.63 2.68
N TYR A 31 -5.10 16.62 1.99
CA TYR A 31 -6.52 16.47 1.65
C TYR A 31 -7.30 15.62 2.66
N VAL A 32 -6.60 14.93 3.57
CA VAL A 32 -7.25 14.17 4.64
C VAL A 32 -7.40 15.08 5.84
N LYS A 33 -8.63 15.36 6.28
CA LYS A 33 -8.89 16.14 7.51
C LYS A 33 -8.37 15.43 8.75
N LEU A 34 -8.17 16.15 9.86
CA LEU A 34 -7.87 15.54 11.15
C LEU A 34 -8.96 14.52 11.54
N GLY A 35 -8.55 13.33 11.98
CA GLY A 35 -9.43 12.19 12.24
C GLY A 35 -9.97 11.50 10.98
N GLY A 36 -9.66 12.02 9.79
CA GLY A 36 -10.00 11.41 8.51
C GLY A 36 -9.14 10.19 8.19
N VAL A 37 -9.59 9.40 7.22
CA VAL A 37 -8.97 8.13 6.85
C VAL A 37 -8.46 8.20 5.40
N LEU A 38 -7.26 7.68 5.19
CA LEU A 38 -6.69 7.38 3.89
C LEU A 38 -6.69 5.87 3.68
N ILE A 39 -7.28 5.44 2.56
CA ILE A 39 -7.10 4.07 2.06
C ILE A 39 -6.06 4.11 0.94
N TYR A 40 -5.03 3.30 1.10
CA TYR A 40 -3.97 3.14 0.10
C TYR A 40 -4.02 1.72 -0.45
N SER A 41 -3.94 1.56 -1.78
CA SER A 41 -4.02 0.25 -2.42
C SER A 41 -3.19 0.16 -3.69
N THR A 42 -2.68 -1.03 -3.98
CA THR A 42 -1.90 -1.33 -5.18
C THR A 42 -2.25 -2.72 -5.72
N CYS A 43 -1.99 -2.97 -7.00
CA CYS A 43 -2.13 -4.28 -7.64
C CYS A 43 -0.76 -4.93 -7.87
N THR A 44 0.07 -4.97 -6.83
CA THR A 44 1.42 -5.56 -6.85
C THR A 44 1.70 -6.27 -5.52
N ILE A 45 2.70 -7.15 -5.53
CA ILE A 45 3.25 -7.80 -4.32
C ILE A 45 4.56 -7.16 -3.85
N ASN A 46 5.06 -6.13 -4.54
CA ASN A 46 6.32 -5.48 -4.20
C ASN A 46 6.21 -4.73 -2.85
N PRO A 47 7.00 -5.09 -1.83
CA PRO A 47 6.97 -4.40 -0.54
C PRO A 47 7.25 -2.89 -0.61
N GLY A 48 8.12 -2.48 -1.54
CA GLY A 48 8.50 -1.09 -1.74
C GLY A 48 7.32 -0.19 -2.15
N GLU A 49 6.41 -0.74 -2.96
CA GLU A 49 5.15 -0.07 -3.35
C GLU A 49 4.07 -0.16 -2.26
N ASN A 50 4.22 -1.11 -1.32
CA ASN A 50 3.16 -1.52 -0.39
C ASN A 50 3.46 -1.04 1.03
N ILE A 51 3.82 -1.97 1.92
CA ILE A 51 3.98 -1.70 3.34
C ILE A 51 5.12 -0.70 3.62
N ASP A 52 6.15 -0.64 2.76
CA ASP A 52 7.25 0.30 2.95
C ASP A 52 6.83 1.74 2.64
N ASN A 53 6.02 1.95 1.59
CA ASN A 53 5.41 3.25 1.30
C ASN A 53 4.43 3.68 2.41
N VAL A 54 3.62 2.74 2.91
CA VAL A 54 2.69 3.00 4.02
C VAL A 54 3.43 3.39 5.30
N ARG A 55 4.48 2.64 5.67
CA ARG A 55 5.31 2.93 6.85
C ARG A 55 6.07 4.24 6.71
N TRP A 56 6.63 4.51 5.53
CA TRP A 56 7.27 5.80 5.24
C TRP A 56 6.25 6.93 5.42
N PHE A 57 5.07 6.82 4.83
CA PHE A 57 4.03 7.85 4.90
C PHE A 57 3.57 8.11 6.35
N ALA A 58 3.28 7.04 7.11
CA ALA A 58 2.90 7.15 8.52
C ALA A 58 3.99 7.76 9.40
N LYS A 59 5.28 7.49 9.09
CA LYS A 59 6.41 8.07 9.81
C LYS A 59 6.65 9.54 9.45
N THR A 60 6.46 9.90 8.18
CA THR A 60 6.77 11.24 7.65
C THR A 60 5.64 12.23 7.90
N PHE A 61 4.39 11.77 7.95
CA PHE A 61 3.21 12.60 8.13
C PHE A 61 2.43 12.19 9.39
N ASN A 62 1.46 12.98 9.81
CA ASN A 62 0.69 12.75 11.03
C ASN A 62 -0.39 11.65 10.87
N PHE A 63 0.02 10.44 10.51
CA PHE A 63 -0.85 9.30 10.26
C PHE A 63 -0.41 8.08 11.05
N GLU A 64 -1.39 7.26 11.44
CA GLU A 64 -1.17 5.97 12.08
C GLU A 64 -1.92 4.89 11.29
N LEU A 65 -1.36 3.68 11.20
CA LEU A 65 -2.14 2.55 10.68
C LEU A 65 -3.28 2.26 11.67
N GLU A 66 -4.48 2.08 11.14
CA GLU A 66 -5.67 1.71 11.91
C GLU A 66 -6.15 0.35 11.43
N SER A 67 -6.48 -0.55 12.35
CA SER A 67 -6.99 -1.89 12.03
C SER A 67 -8.05 -1.83 10.92
N ILE A 68 -7.87 -2.68 9.91
CA ILE A 68 -8.82 -2.83 8.81
C ILE A 68 -9.75 -4.04 9.02
N SER A 69 -9.49 -4.86 10.05
CA SER A 69 -10.22 -6.10 10.36
C SER A 69 -11.74 -5.90 10.42
N GLU A 70 -12.21 -4.79 11.00
CA GLU A 70 -13.64 -4.49 11.12
C GLU A 70 -14.35 -4.25 9.77
N TYR A 71 -13.59 -3.88 8.73
CA TYR A 71 -14.09 -3.63 7.37
C TYR A 71 -13.96 -4.85 6.45
N LEU A 72 -13.39 -5.94 6.95
CA LEU A 72 -13.14 -7.15 6.18
C LEU A 72 -14.03 -8.31 6.62
N PRO A 73 -14.40 -9.21 5.68
CA PRO A 73 -14.94 -10.52 6.02
C PRO A 73 -14.02 -11.26 6.98
N GLU A 74 -14.59 -12.03 7.91
CA GLU A 74 -13.84 -12.80 8.89
C GLU A 74 -12.79 -13.72 8.26
N ALA A 75 -13.10 -14.30 7.09
CA ALA A 75 -12.20 -15.15 6.32
C ALA A 75 -10.92 -14.46 5.82
N LEU A 76 -10.88 -13.12 5.79
CA LEU A 76 -9.72 -12.33 5.37
C LEU A 76 -8.98 -11.68 6.55
N ARG A 77 -9.45 -11.87 7.78
CA ARG A 77 -8.80 -11.29 8.96
C ARG A 77 -7.54 -12.09 9.32
N SER A 78 -6.50 -11.37 9.69
CA SER A 78 -5.20 -11.90 10.10
C SER A 78 -4.49 -10.91 11.03
N GLU A 79 -3.32 -11.26 11.54
CA GLU A 79 -2.50 -10.34 12.34
C GLU A 79 -2.21 -9.03 11.59
N THR A 80 -1.96 -9.09 10.28
CA THR A 80 -1.69 -7.87 9.49
C THR A 80 -2.92 -6.98 9.36
N THR A 81 -4.13 -7.56 9.35
CA THR A 81 -5.36 -6.75 9.28
C THR A 81 -5.58 -5.99 10.58
N ASP A 82 -5.15 -6.54 11.71
CA ASP A 82 -5.13 -5.83 13.00
C ASP A 82 -4.07 -4.72 13.01
N GLU A 83 -2.95 -4.93 12.32
CA GLU A 83 -1.94 -3.90 12.05
C GLU A 83 -2.39 -2.85 11.01
N GLY A 84 -3.56 -3.03 10.38
CA GLY A 84 -4.17 -2.06 9.47
C GLY A 84 -3.95 -2.28 7.97
N TYR A 85 -3.48 -3.47 7.56
CA TYR A 85 -3.32 -3.78 6.13
C TYR A 85 -3.54 -5.26 5.78
N ILE A 86 -3.74 -5.53 4.50
CA ILE A 86 -3.81 -6.88 3.94
C ILE A 86 -3.05 -6.95 2.62
N GLN A 87 -2.33 -8.06 2.42
CA GLN A 87 -1.74 -8.43 1.13
C GLN A 87 -2.38 -9.73 0.67
N LEU A 88 -3.09 -9.69 -0.45
CA LEU A 88 -3.57 -10.85 -1.18
C LEU A 88 -2.50 -11.27 -2.17
N LEU A 89 -2.14 -12.55 -2.14
CA LEU A 89 -1.14 -13.13 -3.03
C LEU A 89 -1.82 -13.82 -4.24
N PRO A 90 -1.20 -13.75 -5.44
CA PRO A 90 -1.74 -14.33 -6.68
C PRO A 90 -2.09 -15.82 -6.58
N SER A 91 -1.35 -16.56 -5.75
CA SER A 91 -1.45 -18.02 -5.62
C SER A 91 -2.78 -18.49 -5.02
N VAL A 92 -3.55 -17.57 -4.43
CA VAL A 92 -4.78 -17.87 -3.67
C VAL A 92 -6.01 -17.27 -4.36
N HIS A 93 -5.83 -16.21 -5.14
CA HIS A 93 -6.89 -15.47 -5.82
C HIS A 93 -6.37 -15.10 -7.21
N ASP A 94 -7.08 -15.49 -8.28
CA ASP A 94 -6.70 -15.34 -9.70
C ASP A 94 -6.49 -13.84 -10.11
N CYS A 95 -5.43 -13.23 -9.59
CA CYS A 95 -5.15 -11.80 -9.50
C CYS A 95 -3.63 -11.59 -9.49
N ASP A 96 -3.15 -10.44 -9.98
CA ASP A 96 -1.72 -10.06 -9.98
C ASP A 96 -1.14 -9.76 -8.58
N GLY A 97 -1.91 -10.01 -7.52
CA GLY A 97 -1.62 -9.64 -6.13
C GLY A 97 -2.19 -8.27 -5.80
N PHE A 98 -2.70 -8.10 -4.58
CA PHE A 98 -3.39 -6.88 -4.18
C PHE A 98 -3.04 -6.49 -2.75
N PHE A 99 -2.81 -5.20 -2.52
CA PHE A 99 -2.50 -4.65 -1.21
C PHE A 99 -3.49 -3.56 -0.86
N VAL A 100 -3.94 -3.52 0.40
CA VAL A 100 -4.74 -2.42 0.96
C VAL A 100 -4.25 -2.11 2.36
N ALA A 101 -4.06 -0.82 2.65
CA ALA A 101 -3.80 -0.32 3.99
C ALA A 101 -4.76 0.81 4.36
N ARG A 102 -5.12 0.87 5.64
CA ARG A 102 -5.93 1.92 6.23
C ARG A 102 -5.07 2.75 7.16
N LEU A 103 -5.05 4.06 6.94
CA LEU A 103 -4.36 5.01 7.79
C LEU A 103 -5.29 6.11 8.28
N LYS A 104 -5.16 6.50 9.53
CA LYS A 104 -5.92 7.59 10.14
C LYS A 104 -5.03 8.79 10.40
N ARG A 105 -5.49 9.98 10.03
CA ARG A 105 -4.80 11.22 10.38
C ARG A 105 -5.04 11.55 11.85
N VAL A 106 -3.97 11.62 12.62
CA VAL A 106 -4.03 11.81 14.08
C VAL A 106 -3.64 13.21 14.55
N LYS A 107 -2.96 14.01 13.72
CA LYS A 107 -2.56 15.40 14.04
C LYS A 107 -2.62 16.35 12.84
#